data_AF-A0A3N5ZS63-F1
#
_entry.id   AF-A0A3N5ZS63-F1
#
_cell.length_a   1.000
_cell.length_b   1.000
_cell.length_c   1.000
_cell.angle_alpha   90.00
_cell.angle_beta   90.00
_cell.angle_gamma   90.00
#
_symmetry.space_group_name_H-M   'P 1'
#
loop_
_entity.id
_entity.type
_entity.pdbx_description
1 polymer ?
#
loop_
_entity_poly.entity_id
_entity_poly.type
_entity_poly.pdbx_seq_one_letter_code
_entity_poly.pdbx_strand_id
1 'polypeptide(L)'
;MDSFAIGLKVVQKLKDDRVIEDFINQRYNSYSSGIGQKIISGETSLKELENYALDLENIQNTSGRTELLKSTINQYLLTVLSEKVNA
;
A
#
# COMPACT_ATOMS: atom_id res chain seq x y z
N MET A 1 -2.29 -28.61 8.70
CA MET A 1 -2.47 -27.57 9.73
C MET A 1 -1.26 -26.63 9.80
N ASP A 2 -0.03 -27.16 9.70
CA ASP A 2 1.21 -26.37 9.82
C ASP A 2 1.37 -25.22 8.82
N SER A 3 0.99 -25.40 7.55
CA SER A 3 1.10 -24.31 6.55
C SER A 3 0.25 -23.10 6.92
N PHE A 4 -0.96 -23.32 7.46
CA PHE A 4 -1.81 -22.24 7.96
C PHE A 4 -1.25 -21.60 9.22
N ALA A 5 -0.66 -22.39 10.13
CA ALA A 5 -0.04 -21.87 11.35
C ALA A 5 1.16 -20.96 11.03
N ILE A 6 2.00 -21.37 10.07
CA ILE A 6 3.12 -20.55 9.58
C ILE A 6 2.59 -19.29 8.88
N GLY A 7 1.60 -19.44 7.99
CA GLY A 7 0.96 -18.31 7.32
C GLY A 7 0.41 -17.27 8.29
N LEU A 8 -0.24 -17.72 9.37
CA LEU A 8 -0.76 -16.84 10.42
C LEU A 8 0.37 -16.03 11.10
N LYS A 9 1.49 -16.67 11.46
CA LYS A 9 2.64 -15.99 12.07
C LYS A 9 3.25 -14.95 11.13
N VAL A 10 3.40 -15.29 9.85
CA VAL A 10 3.93 -14.37 8.83
C VAL A 10 3.02 -13.17 8.64
N VAL A 11 1.71 -13.39 8.49
CA VAL A 11 0.73 -12.31 8.33
C VAL A 11 0.65 -11.43 9.56
N GLN A 12 0.72 -12.02 10.77
CA GLN A 12 0.74 -11.25 12.00
C GLN A 12 1.91 -10.26 12.03
N LYS A 13 3.14 -10.72 11.73
CA LYS A 13 4.31 -9.84 11.64
C LYS A 13 4.17 -8.76 10.55
N LEU A 14 3.71 -9.14 9.35
CA LEU A 14 3.49 -8.17 8.27
C LEU A 14 2.52 -7.06 8.66
N LYS A 15 1.47 -7.40 9.42
CA LYS A 15 0.48 -6.44 9.92
C LYS A 15 1.03 -5.57 11.04
N ASP A 16 1.76 -6.17 11.99
CA ASP A 16 2.38 -5.44 13.10
C ASP A 16 3.37 -4.40 12.58
N ASP A 17 4.14 -4.77 11.55
CA ASP A 17 5.11 -3.92 10.87
C ASP A 17 4.47 -3.02 9.77
N ARG A 18 3.15 -3.14 9.56
CA ARG A 18 2.34 -2.34 8.62
C ARG A 18 2.89 -2.27 7.18
N VAL A 19 3.59 -3.32 6.75
CA VAL A 19 4.36 -3.33 5.49
C VAL A 19 3.49 -3.02 4.28
N ILE A 20 2.30 -3.61 4.22
CA ILE A 20 1.39 -3.47 3.08
C ILE A 20 0.49 -2.24 3.26
N GLU A 21 0.03 -2.01 4.48
CA GLU A 21 -0.84 -0.89 4.85
C GLU A 21 -0.18 0.45 4.55
N ASP A 22 1.09 0.60 4.91
CA ASP A 22 1.80 1.87 4.71
C ASP A 22 2.12 2.10 3.23
N PHE A 23 2.40 1.04 2.46
CA PHE A 23 2.52 1.15 1.01
C PHE A 23 1.21 1.60 0.35
N ILE A 24 0.07 1.02 0.75
CA ILE A 24 -1.25 1.40 0.24
C ILE A 24 -1.57 2.85 0.62
N ASN A 25 -1.36 3.23 1.88
CA ASN A 25 -1.59 4.60 2.35
C ASN A 25 -0.74 5.60 1.57
N GLN A 26 0.54 5.30 1.35
CA GLN A 26 1.42 6.16 0.55
C GLN A 26 0.94 6.25 -0.91
N ARG A 27 0.55 5.13 -1.52
CA ARG A 27 0.11 5.08 -2.92
C ARG A 27 -1.16 5.88 -3.18
N TYR A 28 -2.09 5.88 -2.23
CA TYR A 28 -3.39 6.54 -2.36
C TYR A 28 -3.49 7.86 -1.57
N ASN A 29 -2.36 8.41 -1.11
CA ASN A 29 -2.33 9.63 -0.29
C ASN A 29 -2.93 10.87 -0.98
N SER A 30 -2.97 10.90 -2.32
CA SER A 30 -3.52 12.00 -3.10
C SER A 30 -5.03 12.18 -2.87
N TYR A 31 -5.73 11.13 -2.44
CA TYR A 31 -7.15 11.18 -2.07
C TYR A 31 -7.39 11.69 -0.64
N SER A 32 -6.34 11.82 0.17
CA SER A 32 -6.44 12.34 1.54
C SER A 32 -6.33 13.86 1.62
N SER A 33 -6.07 14.55 0.51
CA SER A 33 -5.92 16.02 0.48
C SER A 33 -6.28 16.62 -0.88
N GLY A 34 -6.38 17.95 -0.95
CA GLY A 34 -6.55 18.69 -2.21
C GLY A 34 -7.76 18.25 -3.03
N ILE A 35 -7.58 18.16 -4.36
CA ILE A 35 -8.65 17.74 -5.27
C ILE A 35 -9.12 16.31 -5.00
N GLY A 36 -8.22 15.42 -4.56
CA GLY A 36 -8.57 14.02 -4.28
C GLY A 36 -9.50 13.89 -3.08
N GLN A 37 -9.31 14.72 -2.06
CA GLN A 37 -10.25 14.80 -0.93
C GLN A 37 -11.64 15.26 -1.37
N LYS A 38 -11.72 16.29 -2.23
CA LYS A 38 -13.01 16.78 -2.78
C LYS A 38 -13.73 15.73 -3.63
N ILE A 39 -12.98 14.87 -4.33
CA ILE A 39 -13.53 13.75 -5.08
C ILE A 39 -14.21 12.76 -4.13
N ILE A 40 -13.55 12.36 -3.04
CA ILE A 40 -14.12 11.37 -2.11
C ILE A 40 -15.25 11.94 -1.24
N SER A 41 -15.24 13.24 -0.93
CA SER A 41 -16.32 13.90 -0.18
C SER A 41 -17.54 14.20 -1.06
N GLY A 42 -17.44 14.06 -2.39
CA GLY A 42 -18.51 14.41 -3.32
C GLY A 42 -18.73 15.92 -3.46
N GLU A 43 -17.74 16.72 -3.08
CA GLU A 43 -17.81 18.19 -3.08
C GLU A 43 -17.26 18.82 -4.37
N THR A 44 -16.84 18.01 -5.34
CA THR A 44 -16.36 18.47 -6.65
C THR A 44 -17.40 18.25 -7.75
N SER A 45 -17.22 18.95 -8.88
CA SER A 45 -18.02 18.78 -10.09
C SER A 45 -17.14 18.51 -11.32
N LEU A 46 -17.73 18.07 -12.44
CA LEU A 46 -16.99 17.90 -13.69
C LEU A 46 -16.30 19.20 -14.15
N LYS A 47 -16.94 20.35 -13.95
CA LYS A 47 -16.39 21.66 -14.34
C LYS A 47 -15.16 22.04 -13.51
N GLU A 48 -15.16 21.71 -12.22
CA GLU A 48 -14.00 21.94 -11.36
C GLU A 48 -12.84 21.01 -11.71
N LEU A 49 -13.13 19.74 -11.99
CA LEU A 49 -12.12 18.76 -12.43
C LEU A 49 -11.52 19.12 -13.79
N GLU A 50 -12.32 19.64 -14.72
CA GLU A 50 -11.86 20.16 -16.01
C GLU A 50 -10.87 21.31 -15.82
N ASN A 51 -11.22 22.33 -15.04
CA ASN A 51 -10.33 23.46 -14.76
C ASN A 51 -9.03 22.98 -14.10
N TYR A 52 -9.13 22.11 -13.09
CA TYR A 52 -7.96 21.53 -12.42
C TYR A 52 -7.04 20.78 -13.38
N ALA A 53 -7.60 20.05 -14.35
CA ALA A 53 -6.83 19.31 -15.35
C ALA A 53 -6.18 20.22 -16.40
N LEU A 54 -6.83 21.34 -16.77
CA LEU A 54 -6.27 22.33 -17.70
C LEU A 54 -5.05 23.05 -17.13
N ASP A 55 -5.05 23.31 -15.83
CA ASP A 55 -3.93 23.95 -15.14
C ASP A 55 -2.78 22.96 -14.82
N LEU A 56 -2.97 21.66 -15.07
CA LEU A 56 -2.01 20.62 -14.70
C LEU A 56 -0.94 20.42 -15.79
N GLU A 57 0.28 20.91 -15.53
CA GLU A 57 1.36 20.79 -16.52
C GLU A 57 1.92 19.36 -16.66
N ASN A 58 2.02 18.62 -15.54
CA ASN A 58 2.61 17.28 -15.52
C ASN A 58 1.95 16.37 -14.48
N ILE A 59 1.66 15.13 -14.88
CA ILE A 59 1.17 14.07 -13.98
C ILE A 59 2.36 13.18 -13.59
N GLN A 60 2.74 13.23 -12.32
CA GLN A 60 3.78 12.37 -11.78
C GLN A 60 3.17 11.13 -11.13
N ASN A 61 3.33 9.98 -11.77
CA ASN A 61 2.88 8.70 -11.23
C ASN A 61 3.95 8.03 -10.37
N THR A 62 3.52 7.27 -9.37
CA THR A 62 4.40 6.46 -8.51
C THR A 62 4.39 5.00 -8.93
N SER A 63 5.56 4.35 -8.86
CA SER A 63 5.72 2.91 -9.14
C SER A 63 4.87 2.05 -8.19
N GLY A 64 4.30 0.96 -8.71
CA GLY A 64 3.57 -0.04 -7.93
C GLY A 64 4.44 -0.95 -7.06
N ARG A 65 5.78 -0.89 -7.20
CA ARG A 65 6.76 -1.62 -6.37
C ARG A 65 6.47 -3.13 -6.23
N THR A 66 5.87 -3.77 -7.22
CA THR A 66 5.42 -5.17 -7.17
C THR A 66 6.55 -6.14 -6.80
N GLU A 67 7.71 -5.99 -7.43
CA GLU A 67 8.89 -6.84 -7.21
C GLU A 67 9.44 -6.67 -5.79
N LEU A 68 9.49 -5.42 -5.32
CA LEU A 68 9.90 -5.11 -3.95
C LEU A 68 8.94 -5.77 -2.95
N LEU A 69 7.63 -5.59 -3.11
CA LEU A 69 6.62 -6.17 -2.21
C LEU A 69 6.69 -7.70 -2.18
N LYS A 70 6.83 -8.35 -3.34
CA LYS A 70 7.01 -9.81 -3.42
C LYS A 70 8.29 -10.27 -2.70
N SER A 71 9.39 -9.55 -2.89
CA SER A 71 10.65 -9.84 -2.20
C SER A 71 10.54 -9.67 -0.69
N THR A 72 9.85 -8.62 -0.22
CA THR A 72 9.58 -8.40 1.21
C THR A 72 8.76 -9.55 1.79
N ILE A 73 7.69 -10.00 1.13
CA ILE A 73 6.90 -11.15 1.60
C ILE A 73 7.78 -12.41 1.73
N ASN A 74 8.65 -12.68 0.75
CA ASN A 74 9.59 -13.80 0.82
C ASN A 74 10.54 -13.67 2.02
N GLN A 75 11.03 -12.46 2.31
CA GLN A 75 11.88 -12.20 3.48
C GLN A 75 11.17 -12.54 4.80
N TYR A 76 9.91 -12.13 4.95
CA TYR A 76 9.11 -12.44 6.15
C TYR A 76 8.84 -13.94 6.29
N LEU A 77 8.55 -14.62 5.18
CA LEU A 77 8.36 -16.07 5.16
C LEU A 77 9.62 -16.80 5.64
N LEU A 78 10.78 -16.46 5.11
CA LEU A 78 12.05 -17.08 5.50
C LEU A 78 12.46 -16.77 6.94
N THR A 79 12.21 -15.53 7.40
CA THR A 79 12.53 -15.10 8.77
C THR A 79 11.70 -15.85 9.81
N VAL A 80 10.40 -16.02 9.58
CA VAL A 80 9.54 -16.79 10.50
C VAL A 80 9.90 -18.27 10.52
N LEU A 81 10.31 -18.83 9.37
CA LEU A 81 10.74 -20.21 9.29
C LEU A 81 12.07 -20.45 10.04
N SER A 82 13.04 -19.53 9.96
CA SER A 82 14.32 -19.67 10.66
C SER A 82 14.18 -19.54 12.19
N GLU A 83 13.26 -18.73 12.67
CA GLU A 83 12.95 -18.62 14.11
C GLU A 83 12.42 -19.93 14.70
N LYS A 84 11.68 -20.73 13.93
CA LYS A 84 11.21 -22.06 14.37
C LYS A 84 12.34 -23.08 14.46
N VAL A 85 13.41 -22.94 13.68
CA VAL A 85 14.54 -23.90 13.68
C VAL A 85 15.44 -23.72 14.90
N ASN A 86 15.45 -22.53 15.49
CA ASN A 86 16.28 -22.18 16.65
C ASN A 86 15.53 -22.30 18.00
N ALA A 87 14.29 -22.78 18.00
CA ALA A 87 13.43 -22.99 19.16
C ALA A 87 13.14 -24.47 19.37
#